data_AF-A0A9Q6I252-F1
#
_entry.id   AF-A0A9Q6I252-F1
#
_cell.length_a   1.000
_cell.length_b   1.000
_cell.length_c   1.000
_cell.angle_alpha   90.00
_cell.angle_beta   90.00
_cell.angle_gamma   90.00
#
_symmetry.space_group_name_H-M   'P 1'
#
loop_
_entity.id
_entity.type
_entity.pdbx_description
1 polymer ?
#
loop_
_entity_poly.entity_id
_entity_poly.type
_entity_poly.pdbx_seq_one_letter_code
_entity_poly.pdbx_strand_id
1 'polypeptide(L)' 'MAEPFLKNRKRFTSSLENKLVPLFDELARTSRIPKSRLLDEAIADLLTKHGVAVPTDDGR' A
#
# COMPACT_ATOMS: atom_id res chain seq x y z
N MET A 1 3.68 23.60 -13.65
CA MET A 1 3.46 23.03 -12.30
C MET A 1 4.48 21.93 -12.12
N ALA A 2 5.36 22.02 -11.13
CA ALA A 2 6.32 20.95 -10.85
C ALA A 2 5.55 19.72 -10.38
N GLU A 3 5.81 18.57 -10.99
CA GLU A 3 5.21 17.31 -10.55
C GLU A 3 5.70 17.02 -9.13
N PRO A 4 4.80 16.68 -8.18
CA PRO A 4 5.19 16.36 -6.83
C PRO A 4 6.09 15.11 -6.84
N PHE A 5 7.39 15.33 -6.61
CA PHE A 5 8.39 14.27 -6.55
C PHE A 5 8.21 13.46 -5.26
N LEU A 6 7.76 12.22 -5.40
CA LEU A 6 7.60 11.30 -4.27
C LEU A 6 8.93 10.58 -4.03
N LYS A 7 9.70 11.05 -3.04
CA LYS A 7 11.07 10.55 -2.75
C LYS A 7 11.13 9.05 -2.47
N ASN A 8 10.11 8.48 -1.81
CA ASN A 8 10.07 7.08 -1.37
C ASN A 8 8.88 6.29 -1.94
N ARG A 9 8.15 6.82 -2.94
CA ARG A 9 6.95 6.17 -3.46
C ARG A 9 6.88 6.28 -4.98
N LYS A 10 6.63 5.16 -5.65
CA LYS A 10 6.38 5.12 -7.10
C LYS A 10 4.87 4.98 -7.33
N ARG A 11 4.32 5.75 -8.28
CA ARG A 11 2.91 5.60 -8.68
C ARG A 11 2.71 4.22 -9.30
N PHE A 12 1.75 3.46 -8.78
CA PHE A 12 1.36 2.15 -9.26
C PHE A 12 -0.12 2.18 -9.65
N THR A 13 -0.42 1.86 -10.91
CA THR A 13 -1.78 1.70 -11.41
C THR A 13 -2.05 0.23 -11.62
N SER A 14 -3.04 -0.31 -10.90
CA SER A 14 -3.44 -1.71 -11.03
C SER A 14 -4.95 -1.85 -10.95
N SER A 15 -5.43 -2.96 -11.47
CA SER A 15 -6.84 -3.36 -11.40
C SER A 15 -7.05 -4.23 -10.16
N LEU A 16 -8.12 -3.94 -9.41
CA LEU A 16 -8.57 -4.72 -8.25
C LEU A 16 -9.92 -5.35 -8.57
N GLU A 17 -10.23 -6.50 -7.98
CA GLU A 17 -11.57 -7.08 -8.11
C GLU A 17 -12.65 -6.14 -7.58
N ASN A 18 -13.73 -5.96 -8.34
CA ASN A 18 -14.81 -5.01 -8.01
C ASN A 18 -15.42 -5.23 -6.62
N LYS A 19 -15.47 -6.48 -6.14
CA LYS A 19 -16.01 -6.83 -4.82
C LYS A 19 -15.12 -6.36 -3.67
N LEU A 20 -13.82 -6.21 -3.90
CA LEU A 20 -12.85 -5.82 -2.89
C LEU A 20 -12.78 -4.30 -2.70
N VAL A 21 -13.12 -3.52 -3.74
CA VAL A 21 -13.14 -2.05 -3.69
C VAL A 21 -13.98 -1.50 -2.51
N PRO A 22 -15.26 -1.88 -2.33
CA PRO A 22 -16.05 -1.33 -1.22
C PRO A 22 -15.50 -1.73 0.16
N LEU A 23 -14.98 -2.95 0.29
CA LEU A 23 -14.41 -3.45 1.54
C LEU A 23 -13.11 -2.71 1.89
N PHE A 24 -12.27 -2.46 0.89
CA PHE A 24 -11.03 -1.72 1.06
C PHE A 24 -11.29 -0.24 1.42
N ASP A 25 -12.31 0.35 0.82
CA ASP A 25 -12.76 1.71 1.12
C ASP A 25 -13.29 1.84 2.54
N GLU A 26 -14.07 0.86 2.98
CA GLU A 26 -14.55 0.78 4.35
C GLU A 26 -13.40 0.57 5.34
N LEU A 27 -12.45 -0.32 5.05
CA LEU A 27 -11.27 -0.55 5.88
C LEU A 27 -10.47 0.73 6.08
N ALA A 28 -10.21 1.49 5.02
CA ALA A 28 -9.52 2.78 5.12
C ALA A 28 -10.30 3.79 5.98
N ARG A 29 -11.63 3.80 5.86
CA ARG A 29 -12.50 4.68 6.64
C ARG A 29 -12.51 4.32 8.13
N THR A 30 -12.64 3.05 8.47
CA THR A 30 -12.77 2.59 9.87
C THR A 30 -11.44 2.61 10.61
N SER A 31 -10.36 2.17 9.97
CA SER A 31 -9.01 2.18 10.54
C SER A 31 -8.39 3.58 10.60
N ARG A 32 -8.93 4.55 9.83
CA ARG A 32 -8.32 5.87 9.59
C ARG A 32 -6.92 5.80 8.98
N ILE A 33 -6.57 4.67 8.35
CA ILE A 33 -5.31 4.47 7.63
C ILE A 33 -5.52 4.84 6.15
N PRO A 34 -4.64 5.66 5.54
CA PRO A 34 -4.78 5.99 4.14
C PRO A 34 -4.60 4.74 3.26
N LYS A 35 -5.42 4.61 2.22
CA LYS A 35 -5.39 3.49 1.26
C LYS A 35 -3.98 3.15 0.76
N SER A 36 -3.15 4.15 0.49
CA SER A 36 -1.76 3.91 0.05
C SER A 36 -0.93 3.13 1.08
N ARG A 37 -1.10 3.40 2.37
CA ARG A 37 -0.38 2.69 3.45
C ARG A 37 -0.92 1.27 3.65
N LEU A 38 -2.23 1.08 3.52
CA LEU A 38 -2.83 -0.27 3.54
C LEU A 38 -2.35 -1.12 2.35
N LEU A 39 -2.15 -0.52 1.18
CA LEU A 39 -1.55 -1.21 0.03
C LEU A 39 -0.10 -1.58 0.30
N ASP A 40 0.69 -0.65 0.86
CA ASP A 40 2.08 -0.95 1.24
C ASP A 40 2.15 -2.16 2.20
N GLU A 41 1.27 -2.20 3.20
CA GLU A 41 1.13 -3.31 4.16
C GLU A 41 0.73 -4.63 3.46
N ALA A 42 -0.33 -4.62 2.66
CA ALA A 42 -0.80 -5.81 1.95
C ALA A 42 0.26 -6.39 1.00
N ILE A 43 1.03 -5.53 0.33
CA ILE A 43 2.13 -5.96 -0.55
C ILE A 43 3.30 -6.52 0.28
N ALA A 44 3.65 -5.89 1.40
CA ALA A 44 4.72 -6.38 2.27
C ALA A 44 4.38 -7.76 2.88
N ASP A 45 3.14 -7.96 3.32
CA ASP A 45 2.64 -9.24 3.81
C ASP A 45 2.65 -10.31 2.73
N LEU A 46 2.25 -9.96 1.50
CA LEU A 46 2.27 -10.87 0.37
C LEU A 46 3.72 -11.28 0.03
N LEU A 47 4.64 -10.33 -0.04
CA LEU A 47 6.07 -10.60 -0.28
C LEU A 47 6.65 -11.52 0.79
N THR A 48 6.37 -11.23 2.06
CA THR A 48 6.81 -12.05 3.19
C THR A 48 6.25 -13.48 3.10
N LYS A 49 4.96 -13.62 2.76
CA LYS A 49 4.32 -14.93 2.55
C LYS A 49 4.98 -15.76 1.43
N HIS A 50 5.59 -15.09 0.45
CA HIS A 50 6.34 -15.73 -0.64
C HIS A 50 7.85 -15.85 -0.35
N GLY A 51 8.30 -15.58 0.88
CA GLY A 51 9.69 -15.72 1.29
C GLY A 51 10.60 -14.58 0.85
N VAL A 52 10.03 -13.47 0.39
CA VAL A 52 10.78 -12.26 0.04
C VAL A 52 10.91 -11.40 1.29
N ALA A 53 12.13 -11.24 1.79
CA ALA A 53 12.41 -10.34 2.91
C ALA A 53 12.20 -8.87 2.46
N VAL A 54 11.22 -8.20 3.05
CA VAL A 54 11.01 -6.78 2.86
C VAL A 54 11.96 -6.04 3.81
N PRO A 55 12.87 -5.19 3.31
CA PRO A 55 13.73 -4.40 4.18
C PRO A 55 12.84 -3.42 4.97
N THR A 56 12.67 -3.69 6.25
CA THR A 56 12.13 -2.70 7.18
C THR A 56 13.20 -1.61 7.30
N ASP A 57 12.93 -0.43 6.75
CA ASP A 57 13.73 0.77 7.02
C ASP A 57 13.43 1.19 8.47
N ASP A 58 13.94 0.41 9.42
CA ASP A 58 13.97 0.75 10.85
C ASP A 58 15.10 1.77 11.02
N GLY A 59 14.83 2.97 10.50
CA GLY A 59 15.69 4.13 10.64
C GLY A 59 15.77 4.53 12.11
N ARG A 60 16.88 4.11 12.74
CA ARG A 60 17.45 4.73 13.94
C ARG A 60 17.61 6.23 13.79
#